data_AF-A0A3N5FG42-F1
#
_entry.id   AF-A0A3N5FG42-F1
#
_cell.length_a   1.000
_cell.length_b   1.000
_cell.length_c   1.000
_cell.angle_alpha   90.00
_cell.angle_beta   90.00
_cell.angle_gamma   90.00
#
_symmetry.space_group_name_H-M   'P 1'
#
loop_
_entity.id
_entity.type
_entity.pdbx_description
1 polymer ?
#
loop_
_entity_poly.entity_id
_entity_poly.type
_entity_poly.pdbx_seq_one_letter_code
_entity_poly.pdbx_strand_id
1 'polypeptide(L)'
;NPNDPGYIDYFAPIVADAEAGFGGVLNAFELMKSMIEAGASGVHFEDQLAAVKKCGHMGGKVLVPSREAVAKLVAARLASDVMGVPTVLLARTDAEAADLVTSDVDETDKPFITGERTVEGFFKTRPGIDQAISRGLAYAPYADLIWCETGKPDLEFARKFAEAIQKQFPGKMLAYNCSPSFNWKRNLDESTIAKFQRELGAMGYKFQFITLAGFHSLNYSMFNLAYGYARNNMSAFVELQEAEFAAAERGFTAVKHQREVGTGYFDAVTTTIERESSTAALKGSTEDEQFFDGKTASKKAA
;
A
#
# COMPACT_ATOMS: atom_id res chain seq x y z
N ASN A 1 17.44 14.54 16.04
CA ASN A 1 17.10 15.49 14.96
C ASN A 1 17.24 14.81 13.61
N PRO A 2 16.52 15.23 12.57
CA PRO A 2 16.59 14.62 11.22
C PRO A 2 17.99 14.55 10.60
N ASN A 3 18.90 15.41 11.06
CA ASN A 3 20.28 15.46 10.57
C ASN A 3 21.27 14.61 11.40
N ASP A 4 20.80 13.94 12.46
CA ASP A 4 21.68 13.18 13.35
C ASP A 4 21.95 11.78 12.76
N PRO A 5 23.20 11.27 12.88
CA PRO A 5 23.49 9.88 12.54
C PRO A 5 22.59 8.92 13.33
N GLY A 6 21.90 8.02 12.62
CA GLY A 6 20.98 7.05 13.23
C GLY A 6 19.57 7.60 13.52
N TYR A 7 19.22 8.80 13.06
CA TYR A 7 17.84 9.28 13.10
C TYR A 7 16.91 8.34 12.32
N ILE A 8 15.82 7.94 12.97
CA ILE A 8 14.73 7.18 12.37
C ILE A 8 13.48 8.06 12.44
N ASP A 9 12.88 8.32 11.28
CA ASP A 9 11.55 8.93 11.23
C ASP A 9 10.49 7.83 11.44
N TYR A 10 9.94 7.75 12.65
CA TYR A 10 8.88 6.81 12.98
C TYR A 10 7.53 7.18 12.35
N PHE A 11 7.37 8.43 11.87
CA PHE A 11 6.14 8.93 11.25
C PHE A 11 6.26 8.94 9.72
N ALA A 12 6.67 7.80 9.15
CA ALA A 12 6.70 7.63 7.71
C ALA A 12 5.33 7.91 7.07
N PRO A 13 5.26 8.57 5.90
CA PRO A 13 3.99 8.96 5.30
C PRO A 13 3.17 7.74 4.88
N ILE A 14 1.89 7.75 5.22
CA ILE A 14 0.94 6.67 4.90
C ILE A 14 0.15 7.07 3.64
N VAL A 15 0.14 6.19 2.64
CA VAL A 15 -0.80 6.27 1.50
C VAL A 15 -1.88 5.22 1.69
N ALA A 16 -3.13 5.66 1.83
CA ALA A 16 -4.28 4.83 2.17
C ALA A 16 -5.21 4.57 0.97
N ASP A 17 -5.92 3.44 1.02
CA ASP A 17 -6.88 2.99 0.01
C ASP A 17 -8.31 3.45 0.37
N ALA A 18 -8.89 4.35 -0.42
CA ALA A 18 -10.29 4.78 -0.28
C ALA A 18 -11.25 4.06 -1.22
N GLU A 19 -10.79 3.00 -1.87
CA GLU A 19 -11.51 2.20 -2.86
C GLU A 19 -12.21 3.10 -3.89
N ALA A 20 -13.50 2.85 -4.14
CA ALA A 20 -14.36 3.65 -5.00
C ALA A 20 -15.07 4.81 -4.26
N GLY A 21 -14.67 5.10 -3.02
CA GLY A 21 -15.26 6.13 -2.16
C GLY A 21 -16.54 5.73 -1.44
N PHE A 22 -16.85 4.42 -1.38
CA PHE A 22 -17.99 3.83 -0.64
C PHE A 22 -19.37 4.42 -0.99
N GLY A 23 -19.51 5.04 -2.16
CA GLY A 23 -20.77 5.63 -2.61
C GLY A 23 -20.55 6.79 -3.58
N GLY A 24 -21.28 7.88 -3.37
CA GLY A 24 -21.19 9.10 -4.17
C GLY A 24 -20.19 10.12 -3.62
N VAL A 25 -20.29 11.36 -4.10
CA VAL A 25 -19.35 12.44 -3.74
C VAL A 25 -19.29 12.75 -2.24
N LEU A 26 -20.42 12.66 -1.52
CA LEU A 26 -20.45 12.92 -0.07
C LEU A 26 -19.75 11.81 0.73
N ASN A 27 -19.86 10.56 0.29
CA ASN A 27 -19.13 9.45 0.90
C ASN A 27 -17.62 9.61 0.70
N ALA A 28 -17.19 10.00 -0.52
CA ALA A 28 -15.78 10.27 -0.80
C ALA A 28 -15.23 11.44 0.04
N PHE A 29 -16.02 12.51 0.22
CA PHE A 29 -15.67 13.66 1.05
C PHE A 29 -15.48 13.27 2.52
N GLU A 30 -16.45 12.56 3.12
CA GLU A 30 -16.35 12.15 4.52
C GLU A 30 -15.23 11.12 4.75
N LEU A 31 -15.06 10.16 3.83
CA LEU A 31 -13.97 9.20 3.92
C LEU A 31 -12.60 9.88 3.88
N MET A 32 -12.42 10.86 2.99
CA MET A 32 -11.18 11.63 2.93
C MET A 32 -10.90 12.38 4.24
N LYS A 33 -11.93 13.01 4.84
CA LYS A 33 -11.79 13.64 6.16
C LYS A 33 -11.38 12.64 7.24
N SER A 34 -12.05 11.49 7.32
CA SER A 34 -11.70 10.46 8.30
C SER A 34 -10.27 9.93 8.11
N MET A 35 -9.80 9.79 6.87
CA MET A 35 -8.41 9.40 6.59
C MET A 35 -7.40 10.48 6.97
N ILE A 36 -7.72 11.76 6.75
CA ILE A 36 -6.92 12.90 7.21
C ILE A 36 -6.82 12.90 8.74
N GLU A 37 -7.94 12.76 9.44
CA GLU A 37 -7.97 12.70 10.91
C GLU A 37 -7.16 11.52 11.46
N ALA A 38 -7.14 10.39 10.74
CA ALA A 38 -6.33 9.23 11.07
C ALA A 38 -4.83 9.38 10.74
N GLY A 39 -4.41 10.48 10.10
CA GLY A 39 -3.01 10.78 9.80
C GLY A 39 -2.51 10.30 8.43
N ALA A 40 -3.39 9.98 7.49
CA ALA A 40 -2.98 9.62 6.13
C ALA A 40 -2.32 10.81 5.42
N SER A 41 -1.14 10.58 4.83
CA SER A 41 -0.40 11.58 4.05
C SER A 41 -0.86 11.63 2.58
N GLY A 42 -1.36 10.50 2.07
CA GLY A 42 -1.99 10.42 0.76
C GLY A 42 -3.13 9.41 0.73
N VAL A 43 -4.04 9.59 -0.23
CA VAL A 43 -5.22 8.74 -0.39
C VAL A 43 -5.45 8.48 -1.88
N HIS A 44 -5.78 7.25 -2.25
CA HIS A 44 -6.16 6.91 -3.62
C HIS A 44 -7.64 6.57 -3.76
N PHE A 45 -8.26 7.03 -4.85
CA PHE A 45 -9.63 6.70 -5.25
C PHE A 45 -9.63 6.06 -6.64
N GLU A 46 -10.50 5.08 -6.86
CA GLU A 46 -10.64 4.39 -8.14
C GLU A 46 -11.99 4.67 -8.84
N ASP A 47 -11.98 4.54 -10.16
CA ASP A 47 -13.11 4.82 -11.05
C ASP A 47 -14.11 3.66 -11.21
N GLN A 48 -14.17 2.76 -10.22
CA GLN A 48 -15.17 1.69 -10.16
C GLN A 48 -16.51 2.16 -9.54
N LEU A 49 -17.58 1.44 -9.85
CA LEU A 49 -18.87 1.55 -9.18
C LEU A 49 -18.77 0.91 -7.78
N ALA A 50 -18.93 1.71 -6.72
CA ALA A 50 -18.75 1.29 -5.34
C ALA A 50 -19.60 0.05 -4.95
N ALA A 51 -20.86 -0.01 -5.41
CA ALA A 51 -21.78 -1.11 -5.10
C ALA A 51 -21.30 -2.49 -5.60
N VAL A 52 -20.39 -2.52 -6.57
CA VAL A 52 -19.85 -3.76 -7.15
C VAL A 52 -18.33 -3.74 -7.26
N LYS A 53 -17.66 -2.97 -6.40
CA LYS A 53 -16.19 -2.86 -6.36
C LYS A 53 -15.53 -4.24 -6.35
N LYS A 54 -14.39 -4.36 -7.04
CA LYS A 54 -13.53 -5.54 -7.05
C LYS A 54 -12.08 -5.18 -6.85
N CYS A 55 -11.27 -6.16 -6.45
CA CYS A 55 -9.82 -6.06 -6.60
C CYS A 55 -9.48 -5.88 -8.08
N GLY A 56 -8.49 -5.03 -8.38
CA GLY A 56 -8.08 -4.69 -9.74
C GLY A 56 -7.70 -5.88 -10.64
N HIS A 57 -7.35 -7.01 -10.02
CA HIS A 57 -6.94 -8.25 -10.68
C HIS A 57 -8.07 -9.30 -10.77
N MET A 58 -9.30 -8.92 -10.46
CA MET A 58 -10.49 -9.76 -10.61
C MET A 58 -11.34 -9.32 -11.81
N GLY A 59 -12.09 -10.26 -12.39
CA GLY A 59 -13.08 -9.96 -13.43
C GLY A 59 -14.35 -9.31 -12.87
N GLY A 60 -15.23 -8.83 -13.76
CA GLY A 60 -16.52 -8.24 -13.40
C GLY A 60 -16.43 -6.85 -12.80
N LYS A 61 -15.40 -6.07 -13.17
CA LYS A 61 -15.24 -4.66 -12.79
C LYS A 61 -16.20 -3.80 -13.60
N VAL A 62 -16.86 -2.87 -12.94
CA VAL A 62 -17.77 -1.90 -13.59
C VAL A 62 -17.23 -0.50 -13.33
N LEU A 63 -16.89 0.22 -14.40
CA LEU A 63 -16.46 1.61 -14.34
C LEU A 63 -17.65 2.54 -14.10
N VAL A 64 -17.41 3.65 -13.42
CA VAL A 64 -18.31 4.82 -13.49
C VAL A 64 -17.91 5.72 -14.66
N PRO A 65 -18.78 6.64 -15.12
CA PRO A 65 -18.40 7.59 -16.16
C PRO A 65 -17.25 8.47 -15.68
N SER A 66 -16.39 8.91 -16.59
CA SER A 66 -15.18 9.68 -16.28
C SER A 66 -15.47 10.91 -15.42
N ARG A 67 -16.55 11.63 -15.70
CA ARG A 67 -17.03 12.77 -14.88
C ARG A 67 -17.41 12.42 -13.45
N GLU A 68 -17.89 11.21 -13.18
CA GLU A 68 -18.23 10.78 -11.82
C GLU A 68 -16.97 10.50 -11.01
N ALA A 69 -15.97 9.85 -11.62
CA ALA A 69 -14.66 9.67 -11.01
C ALA A 69 -14.01 11.04 -10.71
N VAL A 70 -14.05 11.98 -11.66
CA VAL A 70 -13.57 13.36 -11.44
C VAL A 70 -14.33 14.04 -10.29
N ALA A 71 -15.66 13.91 -10.22
CA ALA A 71 -16.44 14.50 -9.13
C ALA A 71 -16.02 13.95 -7.74
N LYS A 72 -15.69 12.65 -7.65
CA LYS A 72 -15.13 12.04 -6.43
C LYS A 72 -13.74 12.59 -6.09
N LEU A 73 -12.86 12.79 -7.08
CA LEU A 73 -11.54 13.42 -6.88
C LEU A 73 -11.68 14.88 -6.38
N VAL A 74 -12.61 15.65 -6.96
CA VAL A 74 -12.91 17.01 -6.51
C VAL A 74 -13.44 17.02 -5.08
N ALA A 75 -14.30 16.07 -4.72
CA ALA A 75 -14.79 15.92 -3.35
C ALA A 75 -13.66 15.60 -2.36
N ALA A 76 -12.73 14.71 -2.72
CA ALA A 76 -11.56 14.40 -1.89
C ALA A 76 -10.61 15.62 -1.75
N ARG A 77 -10.39 16.39 -2.83
CA ARG A 77 -9.62 17.64 -2.74
C ARG A 77 -10.30 18.65 -1.83
N LEU A 78 -11.62 18.85 -1.99
CA LEU A 78 -12.40 19.74 -1.15
C LEU A 78 -12.31 19.35 0.34
N ALA A 79 -12.32 18.06 0.66
CA ALA A 79 -12.10 17.59 2.04
C ALA A 79 -10.72 18.01 2.56
N SER A 80 -9.68 17.87 1.75
CA SER A 80 -8.31 18.30 2.13
C SER A 80 -8.24 19.81 2.36
N ASP A 81 -8.86 20.59 1.47
CA ASP A 81 -8.90 22.05 1.55
C ASP A 81 -9.65 22.52 2.80
N VAL A 82 -10.81 21.92 3.11
CA VAL A 82 -11.61 22.22 4.31
C VAL A 82 -10.86 21.86 5.59
N MET A 83 -10.12 20.75 5.59
CA MET A 83 -9.30 20.33 6.72
C MET A 83 -7.97 21.09 6.82
N GLY A 84 -7.64 21.94 5.83
CA GLY A 84 -6.45 22.79 5.83
C GLY A 84 -5.14 22.02 5.70
N VAL A 85 -5.13 20.84 5.07
CA VAL A 85 -3.94 19.99 4.92
C VAL A 85 -3.65 19.63 3.47
N PRO A 86 -2.36 19.56 3.05
CA PRO A 86 -1.98 19.28 1.67
C PRO A 86 -1.91 17.76 1.40
N THR A 87 -2.98 17.02 1.68
CA THR A 87 -3.00 15.56 1.46
C THR A 87 -2.80 15.22 -0.01
N VAL A 88 -1.93 14.25 -0.28
CA VAL A 88 -1.62 13.80 -1.65
C VAL A 88 -2.78 12.96 -2.19
N LEU A 89 -3.33 13.35 -3.34
CA LEU A 89 -4.45 12.65 -3.97
C LEU A 89 -3.98 11.84 -5.17
N LEU A 90 -4.31 10.54 -5.19
CA LEU A 90 -4.00 9.63 -6.28
C LEU A 90 -5.30 9.23 -6.99
N ALA A 91 -5.33 9.38 -8.32
CA ALA A 91 -6.44 8.87 -9.13
C ALA A 91 -6.04 7.54 -9.77
N ARG A 92 -6.83 6.50 -9.47
CA ARG A 92 -6.68 5.16 -10.04
C ARG A 92 -7.72 4.94 -11.13
N THR A 93 -7.29 4.37 -12.25
CA THR A 93 -8.20 3.81 -13.26
C THR A 93 -8.07 2.28 -13.36
N ASP A 94 -9.22 1.62 -13.47
CA ASP A 94 -9.35 0.16 -13.65
C ASP A 94 -9.65 -0.26 -15.10
N ALA A 95 -9.63 0.69 -16.04
CA ALA A 95 -10.06 0.53 -17.42
C ALA A 95 -9.17 -0.37 -18.30
N GLU A 96 -8.01 -0.80 -17.82
CA GLU A 96 -7.18 -1.79 -18.55
C GLU A 96 -7.91 -3.12 -18.73
N ALA A 97 -8.71 -3.52 -17.73
CA ALA A 97 -9.40 -4.82 -17.73
C ALA A 97 -10.91 -4.73 -17.50
N ALA A 98 -11.45 -3.57 -17.10
CA ALA A 98 -12.89 -3.41 -16.89
C ALA A 98 -13.64 -3.29 -18.21
N ASP A 99 -14.50 -4.26 -18.52
CA ASP A 99 -15.27 -4.34 -19.77
C ASP A 99 -16.72 -3.84 -19.62
N LEU A 100 -17.07 -3.26 -18.47
CA LEU A 100 -18.37 -2.69 -18.17
C LEU A 100 -18.26 -1.23 -17.68
N VAL A 101 -19.25 -0.41 -18.02
CA VAL A 101 -19.41 0.96 -17.51
C VAL A 101 -20.89 1.25 -17.24
N THR A 102 -21.20 2.02 -16.21
CA THR A 102 -22.59 2.24 -15.79
C THR A 102 -23.42 3.06 -16.78
N SER A 103 -22.80 3.98 -17.52
CA SER A 103 -23.48 4.87 -18.47
C SER A 103 -22.52 5.35 -19.57
N ASP A 104 -23.09 5.67 -20.73
CA ASP A 104 -22.45 6.24 -21.92
C ASP A 104 -22.57 7.78 -22.01
N VAL A 105 -22.94 8.43 -20.90
CA VAL A 105 -23.22 9.88 -20.84
C VAL A 105 -22.00 10.78 -21.08
N ASP A 106 -20.79 10.25 -20.95
CA ASP A 106 -19.55 11.01 -20.97
C ASP A 106 -18.81 10.87 -22.31
N GLU A 107 -18.46 12.00 -22.93
CA GLU A 107 -17.72 12.05 -24.21
C GLU A 107 -16.34 11.39 -24.11
N THR A 108 -15.70 11.40 -22.93
CA THR A 108 -14.42 10.71 -22.71
C THR A 108 -14.54 9.19 -22.83
N ASP A 109 -15.73 8.65 -22.55
CA ASP A 109 -15.99 7.21 -22.52
C ASP A 109 -16.63 6.68 -23.80
N LYS A 110 -17.40 7.51 -24.51
CA LYS A 110 -18.11 7.15 -25.76
C LYS A 110 -17.25 6.43 -26.80
N PRO A 111 -15.98 6.82 -27.06
CA PRO A 111 -15.12 6.14 -28.02
C PRO A 111 -14.86 4.66 -27.71
N PHE A 112 -15.14 4.19 -26.49
CA PHE A 112 -14.89 2.82 -26.03
C PHE A 112 -16.17 1.99 -25.92
N ILE A 113 -17.34 2.62 -25.92
CA ILE A 113 -18.63 1.92 -25.81
C ILE A 113 -18.87 1.05 -27.04
N THR A 114 -19.38 -0.18 -26.84
CA THR A 114 -19.67 -1.12 -27.93
C THR A 114 -21.09 -0.98 -28.48
N GLY A 115 -22.00 -0.39 -27.69
CA GLY A 115 -23.44 -0.33 -27.96
C GLY A 115 -24.24 -1.48 -27.34
N GLU A 116 -23.58 -2.50 -26.79
CA GLU A 116 -24.23 -3.60 -26.08
C GLU A 116 -24.49 -3.25 -24.60
N ARG A 117 -25.55 -3.84 -24.04
CA ARG A 117 -25.87 -3.75 -22.61
C ARG A 117 -26.02 -5.13 -21.96
N THR A 118 -25.76 -5.20 -20.66
CA THR A 118 -25.98 -6.39 -19.83
C THR A 118 -27.41 -6.43 -19.28
N VAL A 119 -27.79 -7.52 -18.60
CA VAL A 119 -29.12 -7.68 -18.00
C VAL A 119 -29.36 -6.73 -16.82
N GLU A 120 -28.31 -6.32 -16.12
CA GLU A 120 -28.31 -5.29 -15.08
C GLU A 120 -28.42 -3.88 -15.68
N GLY A 121 -28.20 -3.76 -16.99
CA GLY A 121 -28.26 -2.52 -17.73
C GLY A 121 -26.92 -1.78 -17.86
N PHE A 122 -25.79 -2.38 -17.48
CA PHE A 122 -24.46 -1.79 -17.73
C PHE A 122 -24.15 -1.80 -19.22
N PHE A 123 -23.38 -0.81 -19.69
CA PHE A 123 -22.86 -0.78 -21.05
C PHE A 123 -21.57 -1.59 -21.12
N LYS A 124 -21.39 -2.36 -22.20
CA LYS A 124 -20.09 -2.95 -22.50
C LYS A 124 -19.15 -1.89 -23.08
N THR A 125 -17.91 -1.93 -22.65
CA THR A 125 -16.83 -1.04 -23.10
C THR A 125 -15.63 -1.85 -23.57
N ARG A 126 -14.77 -1.26 -24.40
CA ARG A 126 -13.53 -1.88 -24.88
C ARG A 126 -12.39 -1.60 -23.89
N PRO A 127 -12.04 -2.54 -23.00
CA PRO A 127 -10.96 -2.35 -22.04
C PRO A 127 -9.60 -2.27 -22.75
N GLY A 128 -8.64 -1.66 -22.07
CA GLY A 128 -7.23 -1.70 -22.48
C GLY A 128 -6.52 -0.36 -22.33
N ILE A 129 -5.32 -0.29 -22.90
CA ILE A 129 -4.41 0.85 -22.71
C ILE A 129 -4.99 2.17 -23.21
N ASP A 130 -5.71 2.19 -24.33
CA ASP A 130 -6.24 3.42 -24.90
C ASP A 130 -7.32 4.05 -24.00
N GLN A 131 -8.19 3.22 -23.40
CA GLN A 131 -9.19 3.68 -22.45
C GLN A 131 -8.55 4.14 -21.14
N ALA A 132 -7.57 3.38 -20.65
CA ALA A 132 -6.80 3.77 -19.46
C ALA A 132 -6.08 5.11 -19.66
N ILE A 133 -5.45 5.34 -20.81
CA ILE A 133 -4.81 6.62 -21.15
C ILE A 133 -5.85 7.73 -21.20
N SER A 134 -6.99 7.53 -21.90
CA SER A 134 -8.07 8.53 -22.00
C SER A 134 -8.53 9.00 -20.60
N ARG A 135 -8.74 8.05 -19.70
CA ARG A 135 -9.15 8.31 -18.31
C ARG A 135 -8.04 8.94 -17.48
N GLY A 136 -6.82 8.44 -17.56
CA GLY A 136 -5.67 9.02 -16.87
C GLY A 136 -5.44 10.49 -17.24
N LEU A 137 -5.63 10.85 -18.52
CA LEU A 137 -5.57 12.23 -18.98
C LEU A 137 -6.71 13.09 -18.42
N ALA A 138 -7.93 12.56 -18.37
CA ALA A 138 -9.08 13.25 -17.77
C ALA A 138 -8.90 13.52 -16.26
N TYR A 139 -8.18 12.63 -15.56
CA TYR A 139 -7.98 12.73 -14.11
C TYR A 139 -6.75 13.56 -13.72
N ALA A 140 -5.77 13.70 -14.62
CA ALA A 140 -4.50 14.40 -14.38
C ALA A 140 -4.63 15.82 -13.80
N PRO A 141 -5.61 16.67 -14.18
CA PRO A 141 -5.78 17.99 -13.57
C PRO A 141 -6.24 17.97 -12.11
N TYR A 142 -6.83 16.85 -11.65
CA TYR A 142 -7.51 16.75 -10.37
C TYR A 142 -6.74 15.92 -9.33
N ALA A 143 -5.64 15.28 -9.74
CA ALA A 143 -4.84 14.41 -8.87
C ALA A 143 -3.34 14.72 -8.96
N ASP A 144 -2.64 14.46 -7.86
CA ASP A 144 -1.20 14.63 -7.74
C ASP A 144 -0.44 13.48 -8.42
N LEU A 145 -0.98 12.25 -8.29
CA LEU A 145 -0.48 11.07 -9.01
C LEU A 145 -1.60 10.35 -9.77
N ILE A 146 -1.23 9.72 -10.89
CA ILE A 146 -2.10 8.83 -11.66
C ILE A 146 -1.61 7.39 -11.58
N TRP A 147 -2.54 6.46 -11.38
CA TRP A 147 -2.30 5.02 -11.34
C TRP A 147 -3.22 4.30 -12.33
N CYS A 148 -2.66 3.51 -13.24
CA CYS A 148 -3.40 2.52 -14.00
C CYS A 148 -3.16 1.14 -13.39
N GLU A 149 -4.21 0.43 -12.98
CA GLU A 149 -4.08 -0.99 -12.67
C GLU A 149 -3.84 -1.79 -13.95
N THR A 150 -3.05 -2.87 -13.88
CA THR A 150 -2.65 -3.66 -15.06
C THR A 150 -2.77 -5.15 -14.79
N GLY A 151 -3.10 -5.96 -15.80
CA GLY A 151 -3.18 -7.42 -15.66
C GLY A 151 -1.82 -8.15 -15.54
N LYS A 152 -0.69 -7.51 -15.87
CA LYS A 152 0.66 -8.10 -15.84
C LYS A 152 1.75 -7.08 -15.47
N PRO A 153 2.89 -7.51 -14.91
CA PRO A 153 4.04 -6.64 -14.68
C PRO A 153 4.79 -6.41 -16.01
N ASP A 154 4.33 -5.43 -16.80
CA ASP A 154 4.84 -5.15 -18.16
C ASP A 154 5.42 -3.72 -18.26
N LEU A 155 6.74 -3.62 -18.43
CA LEU A 155 7.45 -2.34 -18.56
C LEU A 155 7.12 -1.60 -19.87
N GLU A 156 6.73 -2.30 -20.93
CA GLU A 156 6.37 -1.68 -22.19
C GLU A 156 4.98 -1.03 -22.11
N PHE A 157 4.03 -1.73 -21.48
CA PHE A 157 2.73 -1.14 -21.14
C PHE A 157 2.92 0.10 -20.26
N ALA A 158 3.72 -0.03 -19.19
CA ALA A 158 4.01 1.07 -18.27
C ALA A 158 4.63 2.28 -18.99
N ARG A 159 5.59 2.04 -19.89
CA ARG A 159 6.21 3.11 -20.68
C ARG A 159 5.20 3.83 -21.56
N LYS A 160 4.37 3.10 -22.31
CA LYS A 160 3.36 3.70 -23.19
C LYS A 160 2.35 4.55 -22.44
N PHE A 161 1.86 4.05 -21.30
CA PHE A 161 0.97 4.82 -20.43
C PHE A 161 1.67 6.09 -19.92
N ALA A 162 2.88 5.96 -19.40
CA ALA A 162 3.64 7.09 -18.89
C ALA A 162 3.90 8.15 -19.97
N GLU A 163 4.41 7.76 -21.14
CA GLU A 163 4.68 8.67 -22.26
C GLU A 163 3.44 9.44 -22.70
N ALA A 164 2.27 8.77 -22.76
CA ALA A 164 1.02 9.42 -23.13
C ALA A 164 0.57 10.48 -22.11
N ILE A 165 0.68 10.17 -20.79
CA ILE A 165 0.38 11.14 -19.73
C ILE A 165 1.39 12.30 -19.77
N GLN A 166 2.69 12.01 -19.82
CA GLN A 166 3.75 13.02 -19.84
C GLN A 166 3.65 13.96 -21.03
N LYS A 167 3.19 13.47 -22.20
CA LYS A 167 3.01 14.29 -23.40
C LYS A 167 2.03 15.44 -23.20
N GLN A 168 0.96 15.22 -22.41
CA GLN A 168 -0.04 16.26 -22.13
C GLN A 168 0.21 16.97 -20.80
N PHE A 169 0.74 16.26 -19.82
CA PHE A 169 1.03 16.75 -18.47
C PHE A 169 2.50 16.45 -18.10
N PRO A 170 3.47 17.20 -18.66
CA PRO A 170 4.88 17.01 -18.33
C PRO A 170 5.12 17.15 -16.82
N GLY A 171 5.81 16.18 -16.23
CA GLY A 171 6.11 16.12 -14.80
C GLY A 171 5.00 15.53 -13.92
N LYS A 172 3.85 15.11 -14.49
CA LYS A 172 2.80 14.43 -13.72
C LYS A 172 3.36 13.15 -13.11
N MET A 173 3.30 13.01 -11.80
CA MET A 173 3.80 11.83 -11.11
C MET A 173 2.86 10.64 -11.32
N LEU A 174 3.42 9.45 -11.38
CA LEU A 174 2.66 8.21 -11.56
C LEU A 174 2.87 7.28 -10.36
N ALA A 175 1.92 6.38 -10.15
CA ALA A 175 2.02 5.31 -9.18
C ALA A 175 1.86 3.93 -9.83
N TYR A 176 2.57 2.93 -9.30
CA TYR A 176 2.57 1.56 -9.84
C TYR A 176 2.39 0.53 -8.73
N ASN A 177 1.42 -0.36 -8.93
CA ASN A 177 1.20 -1.51 -8.07
C ASN A 177 2.07 -2.70 -8.52
N CYS A 178 3.12 -3.00 -7.77
CA CYS A 178 3.91 -4.22 -7.91
C CYS A 178 3.15 -5.41 -7.30
N SER A 179 2.02 -5.76 -7.92
CA SER A 179 1.00 -6.64 -7.34
C SER A 179 1.50 -8.07 -7.08
N PRO A 180 1.23 -8.63 -5.89
CA PRO A 180 1.38 -10.07 -5.63
C PRO A 180 0.38 -10.96 -6.38
N SER A 181 -0.69 -10.37 -6.97
CA SER A 181 -1.59 -11.11 -7.87
C SER A 181 -0.90 -11.51 -9.17
N PHE A 182 0.26 -10.92 -9.49
CA PHE A 182 1.10 -11.38 -10.59
C PHE A 182 1.90 -12.62 -10.18
N ASN A 183 1.94 -13.61 -11.07
CA ASN A 183 2.99 -14.61 -11.00
C ASN A 183 4.27 -14.03 -11.65
N TRP A 184 5.13 -13.42 -10.85
CA TRP A 184 6.31 -12.68 -11.30
C TRP A 184 7.26 -13.52 -12.17
N LYS A 185 7.70 -14.69 -11.70
CA LYS A 185 8.62 -15.57 -12.46
C LYS A 185 7.98 -16.21 -13.70
N ARG A 186 6.65 -16.26 -13.78
CA ARG A 186 5.96 -16.69 -15.02
C ARG A 186 5.98 -15.61 -16.09
N ASN A 187 6.00 -14.34 -15.70
CA ASN A 187 5.93 -13.22 -16.64
C ASN A 187 7.31 -12.66 -17.00
N LEU A 188 8.27 -12.70 -16.06
CA LEU A 188 9.54 -12.00 -16.17
C LEU A 188 10.73 -12.88 -15.79
N ASP A 189 11.86 -12.64 -16.44
CA ASP A 189 13.16 -13.21 -16.05
C ASP A 189 13.74 -12.48 -14.82
N GLU A 190 14.74 -13.09 -14.17
CA GLU A 190 15.33 -12.57 -12.94
C GLU A 190 16.03 -11.21 -13.12
N SER A 191 16.64 -10.98 -14.28
CA SER A 191 17.31 -9.71 -14.57
C SER A 191 16.30 -8.57 -14.70
N THR A 192 15.14 -8.86 -15.30
CA THR A 192 14.04 -7.89 -15.45
C THR A 192 13.37 -7.61 -14.10
N ILE A 193 13.12 -8.64 -13.29
CA ILE A 193 12.59 -8.47 -11.92
C ILE A 193 13.52 -7.57 -11.10
N ALA A 194 14.84 -7.82 -11.13
CA ALA A 194 15.81 -7.08 -10.33
C ALA A 194 15.89 -5.58 -10.66
N LYS A 195 15.59 -5.19 -11.91
CA LYS A 195 15.60 -3.77 -12.33
C LYS A 195 14.21 -3.12 -12.41
N PHE A 196 13.14 -3.89 -12.22
CA PHE A 196 11.77 -3.48 -12.54
C PHE A 196 11.39 -2.12 -11.95
N GLN A 197 11.57 -1.94 -10.63
CA GLN A 197 11.22 -0.69 -9.95
C GLN A 197 12.11 0.50 -10.36
N ARG A 198 13.38 0.24 -10.67
CA ARG A 198 14.32 1.27 -11.13
C ARG A 198 13.91 1.80 -12.51
N GLU A 199 13.55 0.91 -13.42
CA GLU A 199 13.05 1.27 -14.75
C GLU A 199 11.73 2.06 -14.65
N LEU A 200 10.79 1.61 -13.81
CA LEU A 200 9.55 2.35 -13.53
C LEU A 200 9.84 3.77 -12.98
N GLY A 201 10.80 3.89 -12.06
CA GLY A 201 11.20 5.18 -11.47
C GLY A 201 11.71 6.18 -12.52
N ALA A 202 12.42 5.69 -13.53
CA ALA A 202 12.90 6.49 -14.67
C ALA A 202 11.76 6.94 -15.60
N MET A 203 10.66 6.18 -15.68
CA MET A 203 9.47 6.53 -16.48
C MET A 203 8.52 7.52 -15.78
N GLY A 204 8.76 7.84 -14.50
CA GLY A 204 7.92 8.77 -13.73
C GLY A 204 7.02 8.13 -12.69
N TYR A 205 7.11 6.81 -12.47
CA TYR A 205 6.44 6.12 -11.37
C TYR A 205 7.16 6.38 -10.05
N LYS A 206 6.77 7.46 -9.36
CA LYS A 206 7.43 7.96 -8.14
C LYS A 206 6.90 7.32 -6.87
N PHE A 207 5.72 6.72 -6.91
CA PHE A 207 5.20 5.90 -5.82
C PHE A 207 5.01 4.46 -6.31
N GLN A 208 5.68 3.51 -5.67
CA GLN A 208 5.64 2.09 -6.05
C GLN A 208 5.42 1.26 -4.81
N PHE A 209 4.50 0.30 -4.87
CA PHE A 209 4.05 -0.41 -3.67
C PHE A 209 3.67 -1.85 -3.99
N ILE A 210 3.79 -2.73 -3.00
CA ILE A 210 3.34 -4.11 -3.04
C ILE A 210 2.13 -4.23 -2.13
N THR A 211 0.93 -4.25 -2.70
CA THR A 211 -0.34 -4.20 -1.96
C THR A 211 -0.48 -5.27 -0.88
N LEU A 212 -0.20 -6.54 -1.23
CA LEU A 212 -0.46 -7.69 -0.34
C LEU A 212 0.80 -8.23 0.35
N ALA A 213 1.86 -7.42 0.49
CA ALA A 213 3.11 -7.85 1.13
C ALA A 213 2.89 -8.33 2.57
N GLY A 214 2.10 -7.60 3.36
CA GLY A 214 1.74 -7.98 4.73
C GLY A 214 0.94 -9.29 4.80
N PHE A 215 -0.05 -9.46 3.92
CA PHE A 215 -0.84 -10.69 3.87
C PHE A 215 0.02 -11.92 3.58
N HIS A 216 0.87 -11.85 2.54
CA HIS A 216 1.71 -12.99 2.16
C HIS A 216 2.78 -13.31 3.21
N SER A 217 3.46 -12.30 3.76
CA SER A 217 4.50 -12.51 4.77
C SER A 217 3.96 -13.08 6.08
N LEU A 218 2.82 -12.56 6.56
CA LEU A 218 2.16 -13.04 7.78
C LEU A 218 1.68 -14.48 7.64
N ASN A 219 0.94 -14.80 6.56
CA ASN A 219 0.39 -16.14 6.38
C ASN A 219 1.49 -17.18 6.15
N TYR A 220 2.50 -16.86 5.34
CA TYR A 220 3.57 -17.80 5.03
C TYR A 220 4.47 -18.09 6.24
N SER A 221 4.86 -17.06 7.01
CA SER A 221 5.68 -17.24 8.20
C SER A 221 4.97 -18.10 9.24
N MET A 222 3.69 -17.80 9.53
CA MET A 222 2.90 -18.55 10.50
C MET A 222 2.64 -19.99 10.02
N PHE A 223 2.36 -20.21 8.74
CA PHE A 223 2.19 -21.56 8.19
C PHE A 223 3.43 -22.42 8.41
N ASN A 224 4.62 -21.90 8.09
CA ASN A 224 5.87 -22.65 8.28
C ASN A 224 6.14 -22.92 9.77
N LEU A 225 5.93 -21.93 10.64
CA LEU A 225 6.08 -22.11 12.08
C LEU A 225 5.12 -23.20 12.60
N ALA A 226 3.83 -23.12 12.29
CA ALA A 226 2.84 -24.09 12.73
C ALA A 226 3.13 -25.49 12.16
N TYR A 227 3.51 -25.58 10.88
CA TYR A 227 3.86 -26.84 10.22
C TYR A 227 5.07 -27.51 10.87
N GLY A 228 6.13 -26.73 11.14
CA GLY A 228 7.33 -27.17 11.83
C GLY A 228 7.05 -27.55 13.28
N TYR A 229 6.32 -26.71 14.01
CA TYR A 229 6.00 -26.93 15.42
C TYR A 229 5.17 -28.21 15.64
N ALA A 230 4.21 -28.48 14.75
CA ALA A 230 3.43 -29.72 14.79
C ALA A 230 4.27 -31.01 14.63
N ARG A 231 5.49 -30.91 14.11
CA ARG A 231 6.38 -32.05 13.84
C ARG A 231 7.58 -32.10 14.76
N ASN A 232 8.12 -30.94 15.10
CA ASN A 232 9.42 -30.78 15.77
C ASN A 232 9.30 -30.01 17.09
N ASN A 233 8.09 -29.63 17.52
CA ASN A 233 7.82 -28.84 18.72
C ASN A 233 8.75 -27.63 18.82
N MET A 234 9.38 -27.42 19.99
CA MET A 234 10.23 -26.27 20.30
C MET A 234 11.38 -26.05 19.31
N SER A 235 11.90 -27.09 18.64
CA SER A 235 12.99 -26.90 17.67
C SER A 235 12.59 -25.93 16.55
N ALA A 236 11.35 -26.00 16.07
CA ALA A 236 10.86 -25.09 15.03
C ALA A 236 10.73 -23.62 15.52
N PHE A 237 10.39 -23.44 16.80
CA PHE A 237 10.34 -22.09 17.39
C PHE A 237 11.75 -21.54 17.65
N VAL A 238 12.68 -22.39 18.11
CA VAL A 238 14.08 -22.00 18.32
C VAL A 238 14.74 -21.61 17.00
N GLU A 239 14.43 -22.28 15.88
CA GLU A 239 14.90 -21.86 14.55
C GLU A 239 14.46 -20.44 14.18
N LEU A 240 13.21 -20.07 14.49
CA LEU A 240 12.73 -18.69 14.31
C LEU A 240 13.48 -17.72 15.21
N GLN A 241 13.64 -18.04 16.50
CA GLN A 241 14.33 -17.20 17.46
C GLN A 241 15.82 -16.97 17.11
N GLU A 242 16.52 -18.01 16.65
CA GLU A 242 17.90 -17.89 16.15
C GLU A 242 17.98 -17.01 14.90
N ALA A 243 17.00 -17.10 14.00
CA ALA A 243 16.91 -16.20 12.85
C ALA A 243 16.67 -14.74 13.26
N GLU A 244 15.88 -14.50 14.32
CA GLU A 244 15.68 -13.18 14.91
C GLU A 244 16.98 -12.62 15.52
N PHE A 245 17.74 -13.44 16.26
CA PHE A 245 19.06 -13.05 16.78
C PHE A 245 20.03 -12.69 15.66
N ALA A 246 20.10 -13.50 14.60
CA ALA A 246 20.94 -13.20 13.44
C ALA A 246 20.49 -11.93 12.70
N ALA A 247 19.20 -11.62 12.69
CA ALA A 247 18.67 -10.40 12.10
C ALA A 247 19.02 -9.13 12.89
N ALA A 248 19.38 -9.24 14.18
CA ALA A 248 19.75 -8.10 15.01
C ALA A 248 20.98 -7.36 14.49
N GLU A 249 21.93 -8.05 13.84
CA GLU A 249 23.09 -7.42 13.18
C GLU A 249 22.69 -6.47 12.03
N ARG A 250 21.48 -6.67 11.48
CA ARG A 250 20.89 -5.83 10.42
C ARG A 250 19.91 -4.78 10.97
N GLY A 251 19.82 -4.62 12.30
CA GLY A 251 18.99 -3.63 12.96
C GLY A 251 17.60 -4.11 13.41
N PHE A 252 17.33 -5.42 13.40
CA PHE A 252 16.10 -5.97 13.98
C PHE A 252 16.12 -5.92 15.52
N THR A 253 15.06 -5.36 16.12
CA THR A 253 15.02 -5.10 17.58
C THR A 253 13.99 -5.93 18.34
N ALA A 254 12.98 -6.49 17.65
CA ALA A 254 11.83 -7.14 18.30
C ALA A 254 12.14 -8.48 18.99
N VAL A 255 13.38 -8.97 18.89
CA VAL A 255 13.92 -10.01 19.78
C VAL A 255 13.64 -9.67 21.25
N LYS A 256 13.78 -8.38 21.58
CA LYS A 256 13.52 -7.79 22.90
C LYS A 256 12.11 -7.19 22.92
N HIS A 257 11.13 -8.08 22.88
CA HIS A 257 9.73 -7.74 22.68
C HIS A 257 9.14 -6.88 23.81
N GLN A 258 9.63 -6.95 25.04
CA GLN A 258 9.18 -6.08 26.14
C GLN A 258 9.61 -4.64 25.88
N ARG A 259 10.89 -4.41 25.56
CA ARG A 259 11.36 -3.09 25.14
C ARG A 259 10.60 -2.59 23.92
N GLU A 260 10.41 -3.45 22.91
CA GLU A 260 9.82 -3.07 21.62
C GLU A 260 8.41 -2.48 21.76
N VAL A 261 7.60 -3.03 22.69
CA VAL A 261 6.24 -2.53 22.96
C VAL A 261 6.18 -1.42 24.01
N GLY A 262 7.34 -0.93 24.47
CA GLY A 262 7.43 0.26 25.31
C GLY A 262 7.47 0.03 26.81
N THR A 263 7.81 -1.17 27.31
CA THR A 263 7.93 -1.41 28.76
C THR A 263 8.85 -0.39 29.44
N GLY A 264 10.02 -0.10 28.85
CA GLY A 264 10.93 0.92 29.37
C GLY A 264 10.38 2.36 29.33
N TYR A 265 9.51 2.66 28.36
CA TYR A 265 8.81 3.95 28.30
C TYR A 265 7.85 4.09 29.49
N PHE A 266 7.06 3.05 29.77
CA PHE A 266 6.13 3.06 30.91
C PHE A 266 6.84 3.02 32.27
N ASP A 267 7.99 2.38 32.38
CA ASP A 267 8.83 2.46 33.58
C ASP A 267 9.31 3.90 33.83
N ALA A 268 9.71 4.63 32.78
CA ALA A 268 10.10 6.04 32.90
C ALA A 268 8.93 6.94 33.31
N VAL A 269 7.72 6.69 32.77
CA VAL A 269 6.50 7.38 33.20
C VAL A 269 6.22 7.11 34.68
N THR A 270 6.30 5.85 35.10
CA THR A 270 6.03 5.42 36.49
C THR A 270 7.01 6.08 37.45
N THR A 271 8.31 5.99 37.18
CA THR A 271 9.35 6.57 38.05
C THR A 271 9.37 8.10 38.05
N THR A 272 8.82 8.74 37.02
CA THR A 272 8.57 10.19 37.01
C THR A 272 7.46 10.58 37.99
N ILE A 273 6.37 9.81 38.04
CA ILE A 273 5.23 10.02 38.95
C ILE A 273 5.61 9.61 40.39
N GLU A 274 6.21 8.43 40.53
CA GLU A 274 6.57 7.78 41.79
C GLU A 274 8.08 7.50 41.82
N ARG A 275 8.87 8.46 42.30
CA ARG A 275 10.34 8.38 42.29
C ARG A 275 10.93 7.15 42.99
N GLU A 276 10.22 6.61 43.98
CA GLU A 276 10.65 5.46 44.79
C GLU A 276 9.86 4.18 44.42
N SER A 277 9.24 4.14 43.24
CA SER A 277 8.47 2.96 42.81
C SER A 277 9.32 1.69 42.83
N SER A 278 8.81 0.68 43.53
CA SER A 278 9.40 -0.66 43.61
C SER A 278 8.78 -1.64 42.61
N THR A 279 7.94 -1.16 41.69
CA THR A 279 7.13 -1.98 40.77
C THR A 279 7.44 -1.74 39.29
N ALA A 280 8.59 -1.14 38.98
CA ALA A 280 9.10 -1.05 37.61
C ALA A 280 9.30 -2.45 37.00
N ALA A 281 8.97 -2.62 35.72
CA ALA A 281 8.77 -3.92 35.09
C ALA A 281 10.03 -4.48 34.40
N LEU A 282 10.91 -3.63 33.87
CA LEU A 282 12.02 -4.11 33.03
C LEU A 282 13.18 -4.66 33.85
N LYS A 283 13.51 -4.02 34.98
CA LYS A 283 14.60 -4.45 35.87
C LYS A 283 14.24 -5.78 36.55
N GLY A 284 15.07 -6.81 36.34
CA GLY A 284 14.81 -8.16 36.86
C GLY A 284 13.80 -8.97 36.03
N SER A 285 13.50 -8.52 34.80
CA SER A 285 12.75 -9.32 33.83
C SER A 285 13.65 -10.39 33.18
N THR A 286 13.05 -11.45 32.63
CA THR A 286 13.80 -12.44 31.85
C THR A 286 14.45 -11.84 30.60
N GLU A 287 13.88 -10.75 30.07
CA GLU A 287 14.49 -9.99 28.97
C GLU A 287 15.82 -9.35 29.42
N ASP A 288 15.82 -8.67 30.57
CA ASP A 288 17.01 -8.07 31.20
C ASP A 288 18.08 -9.13 31.46
N GLU A 289 17.70 -10.29 32.01
CA GLU A 289 18.64 -11.34 32.39
C GLU A 289 19.21 -12.16 31.22
N GLN A 290 18.43 -12.40 30.17
CA GLN A 290 18.79 -13.36 29.10
C GLN A 290 19.12 -12.70 27.76
N PHE A 291 18.73 -11.43 27.56
CA PHE A 291 18.92 -10.71 26.30
C PHE A 291 19.78 -9.45 26.46
N PHE A 292 20.01 -8.97 27.69
CA PHE A 292 20.92 -7.87 28.00
C PHE A 292 22.13 -8.36 28.79
N ASP A 293 22.98 -9.20 28.21
CA ASP A 293 24.41 -9.28 28.57
C ASP A 293 25.17 -10.29 27.70
N GLY A 294 26.41 -9.95 27.31
CA GLY A 294 27.42 -10.90 26.82
C GLY A 294 27.92 -11.90 27.89
N LYS A 295 27.11 -12.20 28.91
CA LYS A 295 27.46 -13.09 30.04
C LYS A 295 27.18 -14.56 29.77
N THR A 296 26.50 -14.90 28.67
CA THR A 296 26.19 -16.31 28.31
C THR A 296 27.34 -17.08 27.68
N ALA A 297 28.56 -16.50 27.61
CA ALA A 297 29.75 -17.23 27.16
C ALA A 297 30.41 -18.11 28.26
N SER A 298 29.99 -18.02 29.53
CA SER A 298 30.71 -18.70 30.64
C SER A 298 30.08 -19.99 31.17
N LYS A 299 28.93 -20.45 30.66
CA LYS A 299 28.25 -21.66 31.19
C LYS A 299 28.50 -22.95 30.39
N LYS A 300 29.63 -23.05 29.68
CA LYS A 300 30.16 -24.33 29.16
C LYS A 300 31.63 -24.52 29.55
N ALA A 301 31.88 -24.70 30.84
CA ALA A 301 33.06 -25.40 31.37
C ALA A 301 32.85 -25.69 32.86
N ALA A 302 32.17 -26.80 33.16
CA ALA A 302 32.31 -27.59 34.38
C ALA A 302 31.68 -28.96 34.13
#